data_AF-A0A433TQX3-F1
#
_entry.id   AF-A0A433TQX3-F1
#
_cell.length_a   1.000
_cell.length_b   1.000
_cell.length_c   1.000
_cell.angle_alpha   90.00
_cell.angle_beta   90.00
_cell.angle_gamma   90.00
#
_symmetry.space_group_name_H-M   'P 1'
#
loop_
_entity.id
_entity.type
_entity.pdbx_description
1 polymer ?
#
loop_
_entity_poly.entity_id
_entity_poly.type
_entity_poly.pdbx_seq_one_letter_code
_entity_poly.pdbx_strand_id
1 'polypeptide(L)'
;MVHDSISYRSGRGCGLPSSLQVLIALRFYASGTFQDMIGELIGVSQVTVCRTLKRVTNALYEHIDQHIKLPTQAEANIQKEKFFEMRGMPNIFGCIDGTHIRIQAPTPNDQAVQFINRKNYHSINVQVCNMPGSVHDARILRESALFEAFERPQKPIDGIILGDSGYMIREWLLTPFPHVQTAPQEQYNYAHSATRTTIERCIGVLKRRFHCLHTELRLAPRRVCKIVSVCMMLHNFAIRHGNVYDGADDIPPQLPPQPPGVADNPTERARTAAGKAVRDRIVREYFRVWKLAGKSSTTFSATMADELANGSVMQETISLTQQIYE
;
A
#
# COMPACT_ATOMS: atom_id res chain seq x y z
N MET A 1 -18.72 -7.08 14.53
CA MET A 1 -17.89 -7.63 13.44
C MET A 1 -17.56 -9.10 13.67
N VAL A 2 -16.67 -9.49 14.59
CA VAL A 2 -16.15 -10.88 14.65
C VAL A 2 -16.66 -11.75 15.81
N HIS A 3 -17.63 -11.27 16.62
CA HIS A 3 -18.04 -11.92 17.87
C HIS A 3 -18.39 -13.41 17.69
N ASP A 4 -19.24 -13.72 16.71
CA ASP A 4 -19.78 -15.07 16.53
C ASP A 4 -18.72 -16.05 16.03
N SER A 5 -17.79 -15.58 15.20
CA SER A 5 -16.67 -16.37 14.65
C SER A 5 -15.62 -16.76 15.69
N ILE A 6 -15.48 -15.99 16.78
CA ILE A 6 -14.46 -16.22 17.82
C ILE A 6 -15.03 -16.72 19.15
N SER A 7 -16.35 -16.68 19.30
CA SER A 7 -17.07 -17.16 20.49
C SER A 7 -16.89 -18.68 20.68
N TYR A 8 -16.69 -19.09 21.93
CA TYR A 8 -16.65 -20.50 22.28
C TYR A 8 -18.07 -21.03 22.47
N ARG A 9 -18.44 -22.10 21.76
CA ARG A 9 -19.79 -22.70 21.81
C ARG A 9 -19.98 -23.72 22.92
N SER A 10 -18.91 -24.15 23.60
CA SER A 10 -18.99 -25.15 24.67
C SER A 10 -18.59 -24.56 26.02
N GLY A 11 -19.35 -24.89 27.07
CA GLY A 11 -19.05 -24.52 28.47
C GLY A 11 -17.93 -25.34 29.12
N ARG A 12 -17.13 -26.09 28.34
CA ARG A 12 -16.01 -26.88 28.86
C ARG A 12 -14.73 -26.07 28.73
N GLY A 13 -14.17 -25.70 29.89
CA GLY A 13 -13.02 -24.80 30.01
C GLY A 13 -13.46 -23.34 29.90
N CYS A 14 -12.99 -22.48 30.81
CA CYS A 14 -13.26 -21.05 30.78
C CYS A 14 -12.60 -20.43 29.53
N GLY A 15 -13.29 -20.46 28.39
CA GLY A 15 -12.82 -19.86 27.16
C GLY A 15 -12.67 -18.35 27.30
N LEU A 16 -11.62 -17.77 26.71
CA LEU A 16 -11.42 -16.33 26.75
C LEU A 16 -12.63 -15.59 26.16
N PRO A 17 -13.16 -14.56 26.83
CA PRO A 17 -14.22 -13.72 26.28
C PRO A 17 -13.83 -13.16 24.91
N SER A 18 -14.79 -13.06 23.99
CA SER A 18 -14.55 -12.56 22.62
C SER A 18 -13.88 -11.17 22.63
N SER A 19 -14.27 -10.29 23.56
CA SER A 19 -13.64 -8.98 23.74
C SER A 19 -12.16 -9.09 24.09
N LEU A 20 -11.81 -9.96 25.05
CA LEU A 20 -10.42 -10.18 25.45
C LEU A 20 -9.59 -10.80 24.31
N GLN A 21 -10.18 -11.71 23.53
CA GLN A 21 -9.53 -12.25 22.34
C GLN A 21 -9.16 -11.14 21.33
N VAL A 22 -10.09 -10.22 21.07
CA VAL A 22 -9.84 -9.07 20.18
C VAL A 22 -8.75 -8.16 20.77
N LEU A 23 -8.79 -7.86 22.07
CA LEU A 23 -7.78 -7.04 22.73
C LEU A 23 -6.37 -7.66 22.66
N ILE A 24 -6.25 -8.99 22.81
CA ILE A 24 -4.98 -9.72 22.62
C ILE A 24 -4.41 -9.48 21.22
N ALA A 25 -5.26 -9.61 20.19
CA ALA A 25 -4.84 -9.44 18.80
C ALA A 25 -4.48 -7.99 18.48
N LEU A 26 -5.31 -7.03 18.89
CA LEU A 26 -5.05 -5.60 18.70
C LEU A 26 -3.77 -5.17 19.42
N ARG A 27 -3.53 -5.67 20.65
CA ARG A 27 -2.28 -5.43 21.38
C ARG A 27 -1.08 -5.92 20.58
N PHE A 28 -1.15 -7.14 20.03
CA PHE A 28 -0.07 -7.67 19.19
C PHE A 28 0.16 -6.82 17.94
N TYR A 29 -0.90 -6.43 17.23
CA TYR A 29 -0.76 -5.59 16.02
C TYR A 29 -0.15 -4.23 16.34
N ALA A 30 -0.59 -3.60 17.43
CA ALA A 30 -0.14 -2.29 17.86
C ALA A 30 1.31 -2.29 18.38
N SER A 31 1.75 -3.33 19.09
CA SER A 31 3.06 -3.35 19.75
C SER A 31 4.14 -4.10 18.97
N GLY A 32 3.79 -5.12 18.19
CA GLY A 32 4.77 -6.01 17.54
C GLY A 32 5.67 -6.79 18.53
N THR A 33 5.28 -6.88 19.81
CA THR A 33 6.06 -7.52 20.86
C THR A 33 5.95 -9.05 20.82
N PHE A 34 6.81 -9.72 21.57
CA PHE A 34 6.74 -11.18 21.71
C PHE A 34 5.42 -11.63 22.34
N GLN A 35 4.92 -12.78 21.88
CA GLN A 35 3.66 -13.34 22.36
C GLN A 35 3.74 -13.75 23.82
N ASP A 36 4.93 -14.13 24.33
CA ASP A 36 5.16 -14.42 25.74
C ASP A 36 4.89 -13.20 26.62
N MET A 37 5.39 -12.02 26.23
CA MET A 37 5.15 -10.76 26.96
C MET A 37 3.65 -10.38 27.00
N ILE A 38 2.94 -10.61 25.89
CA ILE A 38 1.48 -10.39 25.84
C ILE A 38 0.76 -11.39 26.74
N GLY A 39 1.23 -12.65 26.76
CA GLY A 39 0.71 -13.69 27.62
C GLY A 39 0.88 -13.35 29.10
N GLU A 40 2.07 -12.92 29.49
CA GLU A 40 2.39 -12.48 30.85
C GLU A 40 1.51 -11.31 31.30
N LEU A 41 1.38 -10.28 30.47
CA LEU A 41 0.55 -9.10 30.75
C LEU A 41 -0.93 -9.46 30.99
N ILE A 42 -1.45 -10.45 30.26
CA ILE A 42 -2.87 -10.82 30.29
C ILE A 42 -3.14 -11.99 31.25
N GLY A 43 -2.10 -12.69 31.70
CA GLY A 43 -2.22 -13.88 32.55
C GLY A 43 -2.60 -15.15 31.77
N VAL A 44 -2.15 -15.29 30.51
CA VAL A 44 -2.42 -16.46 29.67
C VAL A 44 -1.12 -17.03 29.08
N SER A 45 -1.11 -18.32 28.74
CA SER A 45 0.04 -18.93 28.09
C SER A 45 0.28 -18.35 26.68
N GLN A 46 1.53 -18.33 26.23
CA GLN A 46 1.88 -17.94 24.86
C GLN A 46 1.13 -18.77 23.81
N VAL A 47 0.91 -20.06 24.07
CA VAL A 47 0.11 -20.93 23.20
C VAL A 47 -1.33 -20.39 23.04
N THR A 48 -1.91 -19.87 24.12
CA THR A 48 -3.23 -19.24 24.11
C THR A 48 -3.21 -17.96 23.30
N VAL A 49 -2.18 -17.11 23.44
CA VAL A 49 -1.99 -15.92 22.60
C VAL A 49 -1.88 -16.30 21.13
N CYS A 50 -1.06 -17.28 20.78
CA CYS A 50 -0.87 -17.76 19.40
C CYS A 50 -2.19 -18.24 18.76
N ARG A 51 -2.96 -19.06 19.49
CA ARG A 51 -4.26 -19.57 19.04
C ARG A 51 -5.29 -18.46 18.89
N THR A 52 -5.29 -17.51 19.82
CA THR A 52 -6.18 -16.34 19.82
C THR A 52 -5.87 -15.42 18.64
N LEU A 53 -4.60 -15.06 18.46
CA LEU A 53 -4.13 -14.25 17.35
C LEU A 53 -4.52 -14.89 16.02
N LYS A 54 -4.26 -16.19 15.83
CA LYS A 54 -4.66 -16.90 14.60
C LYS A 54 -6.16 -16.81 14.34
N ARG A 55 -6.98 -17.02 15.37
CA ARG A 55 -8.44 -17.04 15.26
C ARG A 55 -9.00 -15.66 14.93
N VAL A 56 -8.57 -14.64 15.66
CA VAL A 56 -9.01 -13.26 15.45
C VAL A 56 -8.53 -12.75 14.09
N THR A 57 -7.26 -12.98 13.72
CA THR A 57 -6.77 -12.60 12.37
C THR A 57 -7.61 -13.27 11.29
N ASN A 58 -7.93 -14.56 11.40
CA ASN A 58 -8.76 -15.25 10.40
C ASN A 58 -10.18 -14.67 10.32
N ALA A 59 -10.82 -14.46 11.47
CA ALA A 59 -12.17 -13.89 11.52
C ALA A 59 -12.22 -12.46 10.96
N LEU A 60 -11.19 -11.65 11.20
CA LEU A 60 -11.08 -10.31 10.62
C LEU A 60 -10.83 -10.39 9.10
N TYR A 61 -10.00 -11.32 8.66
CA TYR A 61 -9.65 -11.50 7.26
C TYR A 61 -10.87 -11.84 6.38
N GLU A 62 -11.88 -12.51 6.92
CA GLU A 62 -13.16 -12.78 6.22
C GLU A 62 -13.96 -11.51 5.88
N HIS A 63 -13.63 -10.36 6.47
CA HIS A 63 -14.27 -9.06 6.21
C HIS A 63 -13.41 -8.13 5.34
N ILE A 64 -12.28 -8.59 4.81
CA ILE A 64 -11.32 -7.71 4.12
C ILE A 64 -11.93 -6.97 2.94
N ASP A 65 -12.76 -7.65 2.15
CA ASP A 65 -13.37 -7.10 0.95
C ASP A 65 -14.37 -5.98 1.25
N GLN A 66 -14.85 -5.86 2.50
CA GLN A 66 -15.73 -4.77 2.91
C GLN A 66 -14.96 -3.46 3.16
N HIS A 67 -13.65 -3.57 3.37
CA HIS A 67 -12.80 -2.46 3.81
C HIS A 67 -11.66 -2.12 2.84
N ILE A 68 -11.30 -3.03 1.94
CA ILE A 68 -10.29 -2.81 0.90
C ILE A 68 -10.95 -3.05 -0.47
N LYS A 69 -11.21 -1.96 -1.20
CA LYS A 69 -11.90 -1.98 -2.51
C LYS A 69 -11.32 -0.93 -3.45
N LEU A 70 -11.34 -1.17 -4.75
CA LEU A 70 -11.16 -0.07 -5.69
C LEU A 70 -12.23 1.01 -5.47
N PRO A 71 -11.86 2.31 -5.54
CA PRO A 71 -12.84 3.38 -5.44
C PRO A 71 -13.83 3.31 -6.61
N THR A 72 -15.05 3.77 -6.37
CA THR A 72 -16.01 4.05 -7.43
C THR A 72 -15.52 5.17 -8.34
N GLN A 73 -16.07 5.30 -9.54
CA GLN A 73 -15.69 6.40 -10.44
C GLN A 73 -15.94 7.78 -9.82
N ALA A 74 -16.99 7.92 -9.00
CA ALA A 74 -17.29 9.17 -8.29
C ALA A 74 -16.21 9.49 -7.24
N GLU A 75 -15.82 8.52 -6.42
CA GLU A 75 -14.72 8.67 -5.46
C GLU A 75 -13.40 8.97 -6.17
N ALA A 76 -13.10 8.26 -7.27
CA ALA A 76 -11.91 8.48 -8.09
C ALA A 76 -11.87 9.92 -8.64
N ASN A 77 -13.00 10.48 -9.08
CA ASN A 77 -13.05 11.86 -9.57
C ASN A 77 -12.75 12.87 -8.44
N ILE A 78 -13.26 12.63 -7.24
CA ILE A 78 -12.92 13.44 -6.06
C ILE A 78 -11.42 13.34 -5.76
N GLN A 79 -10.80 12.16 -5.89
CA GLN A 79 -9.34 12.02 -5.72
C GLN A 79 -8.55 12.76 -6.79
N LYS A 80 -9.00 12.74 -8.05
CA LYS A 80 -8.37 13.50 -9.14
C LYS A 80 -8.31 14.98 -8.83
N GLU A 81 -9.40 15.55 -8.33
CA GLU A 81 -9.44 16.94 -7.90
C GLU A 81 -8.45 17.19 -6.77
N LYS A 82 -8.44 16.34 -5.72
CA LYS A 82 -7.51 16.46 -4.59
C LYS A 82 -6.04 16.37 -4.99
N PHE A 83 -5.68 15.41 -5.84
CA PHE A 83 -4.29 15.27 -6.32
C PHE A 83 -3.87 16.45 -7.19
N PHE A 84 -4.80 16.98 -8.00
CA PHE A 84 -4.55 18.17 -8.80
C PHE A 84 -4.38 19.42 -7.92
N GLU A 85 -5.22 19.61 -6.91
CA GLU A 85 -5.11 20.72 -5.96
C GLU A 85 -3.85 20.62 -5.10
N MET A 86 -3.44 19.41 -4.70
CA MET A 86 -2.29 19.23 -3.82
C MET A 86 -0.97 19.50 -4.54
N ARG A 87 -0.79 18.95 -5.75
CA ARG A 87 0.52 18.89 -6.44
C ARG A 87 0.47 19.22 -7.93
N GLY A 88 -0.68 19.64 -8.45
CA GLY A 88 -0.84 20.04 -9.85
C GLY A 88 -0.85 18.89 -10.86
N MET A 89 -0.99 17.63 -10.40
CA MET A 89 -0.95 16.47 -11.30
C MET A 89 -2.36 16.11 -11.79
N PRO A 90 -2.64 16.20 -13.10
CA PRO A 90 -3.99 16.01 -13.62
C PRO A 90 -4.37 14.53 -13.74
N ASN A 91 -5.66 14.24 -13.55
CA ASN A 91 -6.28 12.92 -13.77
C ASN A 91 -5.68 11.77 -12.93
N ILE A 92 -4.97 12.07 -11.84
CA ILE A 92 -4.42 11.06 -10.92
C ILE A 92 -5.45 10.69 -9.89
N PHE A 93 -5.82 9.42 -9.77
CA PHE A 93 -6.71 8.97 -8.70
C PHE A 93 -6.01 8.15 -7.61
N GLY A 94 -4.71 7.86 -7.79
CA GLY A 94 -3.94 7.15 -6.78
C GLY A 94 -2.46 6.97 -7.13
N CYS A 95 -1.74 6.43 -6.16
CA CYS A 95 -0.32 6.11 -6.27
C CYS A 95 -0.11 4.65 -5.83
N ILE A 96 0.87 3.98 -6.43
CA ILE A 96 1.23 2.60 -6.12
C ILE A 96 2.67 2.53 -5.65
N ASP A 97 2.90 1.77 -4.57
CA ASP A 97 4.24 1.53 -4.04
C ASP A 97 4.30 0.22 -3.25
N GLY A 98 5.45 -0.44 -3.28
CA GLY A 98 5.71 -1.65 -2.50
C GLY A 98 6.29 -1.34 -1.11
N THR A 99 6.12 -2.26 -0.17
CA THR A 99 6.75 -2.17 1.13
C THR A 99 7.20 -3.53 1.65
N HIS A 100 8.39 -3.61 2.22
CA HIS A 100 8.88 -4.85 2.82
C HIS A 100 8.45 -4.97 4.28
N ILE A 101 7.87 -6.12 4.62
CA ILE A 101 7.56 -6.56 5.98
C ILE A 101 8.58 -7.62 6.39
N ARG A 102 9.38 -7.32 7.41
CA ARG A 102 10.46 -8.20 7.85
C ARG A 102 9.90 -9.45 8.52
N ILE A 103 10.43 -10.60 8.14
CA ILE A 103 10.05 -11.89 8.74
C ILE A 103 11.29 -12.63 9.22
N GLN A 104 11.10 -13.53 10.18
CA GLN A 104 12.11 -14.54 10.46
C GLN A 104 12.30 -15.41 9.22
N ALA A 105 13.54 -15.84 8.98
CA ALA A 105 13.85 -16.78 7.91
C ALA A 105 12.86 -17.96 7.93
N PRO A 106 12.14 -18.21 6.82
CA PRO A 106 11.31 -19.40 6.70
C PRO A 106 12.14 -20.66 6.92
N THR A 107 11.50 -21.75 7.33
CA THR A 107 12.20 -23.03 7.50
C THR A 107 12.88 -23.46 6.19
N PRO A 108 13.99 -24.23 6.21
CA PRO A 108 14.76 -24.57 5.01
C PRO A 108 13.94 -25.20 3.87
N ASN A 109 12.85 -25.89 4.20
CA ASN A 109 11.92 -26.48 3.24
C ASN A 109 11.06 -25.44 2.48
N ASP A 110 10.98 -24.20 2.96
CA ASP A 110 10.13 -23.12 2.42
C ASP A 110 10.87 -22.17 1.47
N GLN A 111 11.96 -22.63 0.83
CA GLN A 111 12.68 -21.84 -0.19
C GLN A 111 13.12 -20.46 0.36
N ALA A 112 13.69 -20.44 1.58
CA ALA A 112 14.02 -19.23 2.35
C ALA A 112 14.76 -18.14 1.55
N VAL A 113 15.61 -18.53 0.60
CA VAL A 113 16.33 -17.63 -0.33
C VAL A 113 15.39 -16.70 -1.09
N GLN A 114 14.18 -17.14 -1.44
CA GLN A 114 13.18 -16.34 -2.16
C GLN A 114 12.61 -15.19 -1.32
N PHE A 115 12.80 -15.21 -0.01
CA PHE A 115 12.36 -14.13 0.87
C PHE A 115 13.45 -13.08 1.11
N ILE A 116 14.68 -13.30 0.63
CA ILE A 116 15.78 -12.35 0.76
C ILE A 116 15.54 -11.19 -0.22
N ASN A 117 15.47 -9.97 0.32
CA ASN A 117 15.33 -8.76 -0.49
C ASN A 117 16.68 -8.14 -0.88
N ARG A 118 16.62 -7.04 -1.63
CA ARG A 118 17.80 -6.24 -2.05
C ARG A 118 18.66 -5.69 -0.89
N LYS A 119 18.12 -5.64 0.33
CA LYS A 119 18.81 -5.19 1.56
C LYS A 119 19.33 -6.37 2.40
N ASN A 120 19.35 -7.58 1.82
CA ASN A 120 19.89 -8.80 2.41
C ASN A 120 19.21 -9.25 3.72
N TYR A 121 17.89 -9.07 3.83
CA TYR A 121 17.09 -9.63 4.92
C TYR A 121 15.80 -10.30 4.41
N HIS A 122 15.27 -11.24 5.20
CA HIS A 122 14.05 -11.98 4.87
C HIS A 122 12.82 -11.08 5.05
N SER A 123 11.99 -10.99 4.02
CA SER A 123 10.80 -10.16 4.04
C SER A 123 9.70 -10.68 3.13
N ILE A 124 8.48 -10.20 3.36
CA ILE A 124 7.37 -10.26 2.41
C ILE A 124 7.31 -8.89 1.74
N ASN A 125 7.35 -8.86 0.41
CA ASN A 125 7.08 -7.65 -0.34
C ASN A 125 5.56 -7.49 -0.48
N VAL A 126 5.06 -6.40 0.06
CA VAL A 126 3.64 -6.09 0.16
C VAL A 126 3.37 -4.91 -0.75
N GLN A 127 2.57 -5.15 -1.77
CA GLN A 127 2.01 -4.14 -2.65
C GLN A 127 0.55 -4.55 -2.86
N VAL A 128 0.05 -4.62 -4.09
CA VAL A 128 -1.31 -5.08 -4.46
C VAL A 128 -1.60 -6.52 -3.99
N CYS A 129 -0.56 -7.35 -3.89
CA CYS A 129 -0.62 -8.66 -3.27
C CYS A 129 0.64 -8.92 -2.42
N ASN A 130 0.61 -9.96 -1.59
CA ASN A 130 1.71 -10.34 -0.72
C ASN A 130 2.61 -11.37 -1.43
N MET A 131 3.86 -11.02 -1.71
CA MET A 131 4.82 -11.88 -2.43
C MET A 131 6.13 -12.06 -1.64
N PRO A 132 6.93 -13.11 -1.94
CA PRO A 132 8.26 -13.25 -1.35
C PRO A 132 9.13 -12.01 -1.58
N GLY A 133 9.98 -11.67 -0.60
CA GLY A 133 10.79 -10.44 -0.61
C GLY A 133 11.79 -10.28 -1.75
N SER A 134 12.13 -11.34 -2.48
CA SER A 134 12.95 -11.26 -3.69
C SER A 134 12.20 -10.76 -4.92
N VAL A 135 10.87 -10.77 -4.89
CA VAL A 135 10.04 -10.38 -6.05
C VAL A 135 10.00 -8.85 -6.15
N HIS A 136 10.35 -8.33 -7.32
CA HIS A 136 10.27 -6.90 -7.63
C HIS A 136 8.82 -6.41 -7.76
N ASP A 137 8.55 -5.18 -7.32
CA ASP A 137 7.21 -4.58 -7.35
C ASP A 137 6.55 -4.61 -8.73
N ALA A 138 7.30 -4.38 -9.80
CA ALA A 138 6.79 -4.46 -11.17
C ALA A 138 6.26 -5.85 -11.53
N ARG A 139 6.86 -6.91 -10.98
CA ARG A 139 6.40 -8.30 -11.16
C ARG A 139 5.16 -8.57 -10.32
N ILE A 140 5.13 -8.07 -9.07
CA ILE A 140 3.94 -8.16 -8.20
C ILE A 140 2.73 -7.54 -8.89
N LEU A 141 2.90 -6.33 -9.44
CA LEU A 141 1.86 -5.67 -10.20
C LEU A 141 1.42 -6.51 -11.40
N ARG A 142 2.36 -6.99 -12.23
CA ARG A 142 2.04 -7.77 -13.44
C ARG A 142 1.25 -9.04 -13.17
N GLU A 143 1.49 -9.68 -12.01
CA GLU A 143 0.80 -10.91 -11.60
C GLU A 143 -0.51 -10.63 -10.83
N SER A 144 -0.89 -9.35 -10.63
CA SER A 144 -2.21 -8.98 -10.08
C SER A 144 -3.25 -8.87 -11.20
N ALA A 145 -4.43 -9.46 -11.09
CA ALA A 145 -5.62 -8.71 -10.73
C ALA A 145 -5.81 -7.29 -11.24
N LEU A 146 -5.26 -6.35 -10.46
CA LEU A 146 -5.33 -4.93 -10.77
C LEU A 146 -4.75 -4.69 -12.15
N PHE A 147 -3.59 -5.27 -12.45
CA PHE A 147 -3.00 -5.18 -13.78
C PHE A 147 -3.89 -5.81 -14.85
N GLU A 148 -4.44 -7.00 -14.61
CA GLU A 148 -5.37 -7.63 -15.55
C GLU A 148 -6.61 -6.77 -15.82
N ALA A 149 -7.22 -6.19 -14.79
CA ALA A 149 -8.41 -5.36 -14.90
C ALA A 149 -8.16 -4.07 -15.69
N PHE A 150 -7.00 -3.43 -15.51
CA PHE A 150 -6.66 -2.18 -16.19
C PHE A 150 -6.06 -2.37 -17.60
N GLU A 151 -5.62 -3.59 -17.94
CA GLU A 151 -5.22 -3.96 -19.30
C GLU A 151 -6.40 -4.30 -20.22
N ARG A 152 -7.61 -4.48 -19.67
CA ARG A 152 -8.83 -4.66 -20.46
C ARG A 152 -9.24 -3.34 -21.14
N PRO A 153 -9.91 -3.38 -22.32
CA PRO A 153 -10.39 -2.17 -22.99
C PRO A 153 -11.30 -1.32 -22.11
N GLN A 154 -12.21 -1.98 -21.39
CA GLN A 154 -13.07 -1.34 -20.40
C GLN A 154 -12.41 -1.40 -19.02
N LYS A 155 -11.72 -0.32 -18.67
CA LYS A 155 -11.06 -0.16 -17.37
C LYS A 155 -12.11 0.02 -16.27
N PRO A 156 -11.85 -0.46 -15.04
CA PRO A 156 -12.78 -0.31 -13.92
C PRO A 156 -12.93 1.15 -13.48
N ILE A 157 -11.87 1.96 -13.66
CA ILE A 157 -11.82 3.37 -13.33
C ILE A 157 -11.15 4.10 -14.51
N ASP A 158 -11.78 5.17 -14.98
CA ASP A 158 -11.10 6.15 -15.82
C ASP A 158 -10.22 7.02 -14.93
N GLY A 159 -8.90 7.03 -15.19
CA GLY A 159 -7.92 7.76 -14.40
C GLY A 159 -6.51 7.14 -14.49
N ILE A 160 -5.54 7.80 -13.87
CA ILE A 160 -4.14 7.40 -13.86
C ILE A 160 -3.66 7.08 -12.44
N ILE A 161 -2.83 6.05 -12.31
CA ILE A 161 -2.05 5.72 -11.12
C ILE A 161 -0.60 6.18 -11.32
N LEU A 162 0.06 6.68 -10.28
CA LEU A 162 1.50 6.98 -10.31
C LEU A 162 2.33 5.85 -9.68
N GLY A 163 3.31 5.33 -10.42
CA GLY A 163 4.31 4.39 -9.94
C GLY A 163 5.72 5.00 -9.94
N ASP A 164 6.66 4.41 -9.20
CA ASP A 164 8.08 4.75 -9.29
C ASP A 164 8.68 4.35 -10.65
N SER A 165 9.97 4.61 -10.81
CA SER A 165 10.72 4.27 -12.03
C SER A 165 10.91 2.76 -12.26
N GLY A 166 10.70 1.93 -11.23
CA GLY A 166 10.80 0.48 -11.30
C GLY A 166 9.62 -0.16 -12.03
N TYR A 167 8.49 0.56 -12.13
CA TYR A 167 7.31 0.09 -12.86
C TYR A 167 7.41 0.32 -14.38
N MET A 168 6.63 -0.47 -15.11
CA MET A 168 6.37 -0.23 -16.52
C MET A 168 5.42 0.96 -16.71
N ILE A 169 5.58 1.68 -17.82
CA ILE A 169 4.66 2.76 -18.19
C ILE A 169 3.46 2.19 -18.99
N ARG A 170 2.28 2.68 -18.69
CA ARG A 170 0.99 2.39 -19.35
C ARG A 170 0.15 3.66 -19.43
N GLU A 171 -0.93 3.64 -20.20
CA GLU A 171 -1.88 4.76 -20.23
C GLU A 171 -2.53 5.01 -18.86
N TRP A 172 -2.68 3.96 -18.05
CA TRP A 172 -3.25 4.00 -16.71
C TRP A 172 -2.21 4.01 -15.58
N LEU A 173 -0.91 3.85 -15.90
CA LEU A 173 0.19 3.84 -14.92
C LEU A 173 1.36 4.67 -15.43
N LEU A 174 1.60 5.83 -14.81
CA LEU A 174 2.67 6.74 -15.21
C LEU A 174 3.86 6.70 -14.26
N THR A 175 5.05 6.72 -14.86
CA THR A 175 6.35 6.69 -14.21
C THR A 175 7.17 7.93 -14.56
N PRO A 176 8.15 8.34 -13.73
CA PRO A 176 8.96 9.53 -13.99
C PRO A 176 9.78 9.38 -15.28
N PHE A 177 10.23 10.51 -15.84
CA PHE A 177 11.23 10.49 -16.90
C PHE A 177 12.56 9.98 -16.33
N PRO A 178 13.14 8.89 -16.86
CA PRO A 178 14.44 8.40 -16.40
C PRO A 178 15.57 9.36 -16.76
N HIS A 179 15.43 10.06 -17.88
CA HIS A 179 16.36 11.08 -18.35
C HIS A 179 15.57 12.35 -18.69
N VAL A 180 15.76 13.39 -17.88
CA VAL A 180 15.13 14.69 -18.08
C VAL A 180 15.93 15.46 -19.13
N GLN A 181 15.24 15.96 -20.15
CA GLN A 181 15.83 16.71 -21.26
C GLN A 181 15.30 18.15 -21.36
N THR A 182 14.14 18.42 -20.75
CA THR A 182 13.47 19.72 -20.86
C THR A 182 12.93 20.17 -19.50
N ALA A 183 12.83 21.48 -19.29
CA ALA A 183 12.29 22.03 -18.05
C ALA A 183 10.84 21.53 -17.73
N PRO A 184 9.92 21.37 -18.70
CA PRO A 184 8.60 20.77 -18.42
C PRO A 184 8.67 19.32 -17.93
N GLN A 185 9.64 18.52 -18.40
CA GLN A 185 9.86 17.16 -17.89
C GLN A 185 10.38 17.19 -16.45
N GLU A 186 11.25 18.15 -16.13
CA GLU A 186 11.74 18.35 -14.76
C GLU A 186 10.59 18.70 -13.80
N GLN A 187 9.74 19.64 -14.19
CA GLN A 187 8.55 20.03 -13.42
C GLN A 187 7.57 18.88 -13.25
N TYR A 188 7.35 18.09 -14.31
CA TYR A 188 6.56 16.87 -14.21
C TYR A 188 7.17 15.89 -13.20
N ASN A 189 8.48 15.62 -13.26
CA ASN A 189 9.14 14.71 -12.32
C ASN A 189 9.05 15.21 -10.88
N TYR A 190 9.17 16.53 -10.66
CA TYR A 190 8.99 17.15 -9.35
C TYR A 190 7.57 16.94 -8.83
N ALA A 191 6.55 17.28 -9.63
CA ALA A 191 5.16 17.11 -9.24
C ALA A 191 4.77 15.63 -9.07
N HIS A 192 5.28 14.73 -9.93
CA HIS A 192 5.12 13.29 -9.82
C HIS A 192 5.67 12.76 -8.49
N SER A 193 6.93 13.10 -8.17
CA SER A 193 7.59 12.69 -6.93
C SER A 193 6.85 13.22 -5.70
N ALA A 194 6.47 14.50 -5.72
CA ALA A 194 5.74 15.14 -4.63
C ALA A 194 4.33 14.57 -4.42
N THR A 195 3.67 14.13 -5.49
CA THR A 195 2.37 13.43 -5.42
C THR A 195 2.55 12.03 -4.82
N ARG A 196 3.60 11.32 -5.23
CA ARG A 196 3.95 9.98 -4.72
C ARG A 196 4.31 9.96 -3.25
N THR A 197 4.82 11.05 -2.67
CA THR A 197 5.05 11.14 -1.21
C THR A 197 3.79 10.77 -0.40
N THR A 198 2.59 10.93 -0.97
CA THR A 198 1.32 10.52 -0.34
C THR A 198 1.25 9.02 -0.04
N ILE A 199 1.63 8.14 -0.97
CA ILE A 199 1.62 6.68 -0.73
C ILE A 199 2.70 6.29 0.27
N GLU A 200 3.88 6.90 0.20
CA GLU A 200 4.99 6.64 1.12
C GLU A 200 4.59 7.01 2.57
N ARG A 201 3.98 8.18 2.75
CA ARG A 201 3.40 8.62 4.04
C ARG A 201 2.32 7.66 4.53
N CYS A 202 1.44 7.23 3.64
CA CYS A 202 0.38 6.29 3.96
C CYS A 202 0.92 4.95 4.49
N ILE A 203 1.94 4.38 3.83
CA ILE A 203 2.65 3.18 4.27
C ILE A 203 3.33 3.42 5.63
N GLY A 204 3.97 4.58 5.80
CA GLY A 204 4.61 4.97 7.07
C GLY A 204 3.62 5.06 8.24
N VAL A 205 2.46 5.67 8.01
CA VAL A 205 1.36 5.75 8.99
C VAL A 205 0.82 4.35 9.32
N LEU A 206 0.62 3.49 8.32
CA LEU A 206 0.17 2.11 8.52
C LEU A 206 1.13 1.33 9.45
N LYS A 207 2.45 1.40 9.18
CA LYS A 207 3.46 0.71 10.00
C LYS A 207 3.62 1.28 11.40
N ARG A 208 3.35 2.58 11.60
CA ARG A 208 3.35 3.19 12.94
C ARG A 208 2.11 2.83 13.74
N ARG A 209 0.93 2.86 13.12
CA ARG A 209 -0.33 2.43 13.74
C ARG A 209 -0.27 0.96 14.16
N PHE A 210 0.34 0.12 13.33
CA PHE A 210 0.52 -1.31 13.60
C PHE A 210 2.02 -1.65 13.63
N HIS A 211 2.65 -1.39 14.78
CA HIS A 211 4.09 -1.55 14.96
C HIS A 211 4.60 -2.97 14.66
N CYS A 212 3.74 -3.99 14.70
CA CYS A 212 4.09 -5.33 14.26
C CYS A 212 4.57 -5.41 12.79
N LEU A 213 4.22 -4.41 11.96
CA LEU A 213 4.65 -4.29 10.57
C LEU A 213 6.03 -3.61 10.43
N HIS A 214 6.49 -2.94 11.48
CA HIS A 214 7.80 -2.31 11.58
C HIS A 214 8.84 -3.27 12.19
N THR A 215 8.41 -4.22 13.02
CA THR A 215 9.27 -5.22 13.66
C THR A 215 9.48 -6.47 12.81
N GLU A 216 10.36 -7.38 13.27
CA GLU A 216 10.54 -8.70 12.67
C GLU A 216 9.46 -9.67 13.16
N LEU A 217 8.62 -10.14 12.24
CA LEU A 217 7.57 -11.11 12.56
C LEU A 217 8.10 -12.55 12.54
N ARG A 218 8.10 -13.19 13.71
CA ARG A 218 8.48 -14.60 13.91
C ARG A 218 7.31 -15.55 13.68
N LEU A 219 6.72 -15.44 12.49
CA LEU A 219 5.53 -16.17 12.09
C LEU A 219 5.72 -16.71 10.67
N ALA A 220 5.08 -17.84 10.36
CA ALA A 220 5.09 -18.39 9.01
C ALA A 220 4.61 -17.34 7.99
N PRO A 221 5.20 -17.28 6.77
CA PRO A 221 4.89 -16.24 5.78
C PRO A 221 3.40 -16.07 5.51
N ARG A 222 2.66 -17.18 5.37
CA ARG A 222 1.21 -17.17 5.16
C ARG A 222 0.44 -16.48 6.28
N ARG A 223 0.89 -16.59 7.54
CA ARG A 223 0.27 -15.89 8.67
C ARG A 223 0.59 -14.40 8.65
N VAL A 224 1.82 -14.04 8.30
CA VAL A 224 2.22 -12.63 8.15
C VAL A 224 1.38 -11.94 7.08
N CYS A 225 1.18 -12.58 5.92
CA CYS A 225 0.31 -12.06 4.85
C CYS A 225 -1.08 -11.67 5.38
N LYS A 226 -1.72 -12.56 6.15
CA LYS A 226 -3.04 -12.28 6.74
C LYS A 226 -3.00 -11.16 7.78
N ILE A 227 -1.95 -11.08 8.58
CA ILE A 227 -1.79 -9.98 9.56
C ILE A 227 -1.65 -8.64 8.84
N VAL A 228 -0.81 -8.56 7.81
CA VAL A 228 -0.64 -7.36 6.97
C VAL A 228 -1.99 -6.91 6.41
N SER A 229 -2.72 -7.83 5.78
CA SER A 229 -4.05 -7.60 5.24
C SER A 229 -5.05 -7.08 6.29
N VAL A 230 -5.07 -7.71 7.47
CA VAL A 230 -5.94 -7.29 8.57
C VAL A 230 -5.53 -5.92 9.12
N CYS A 231 -4.23 -5.60 9.18
CA CYS A 231 -3.76 -4.27 9.58
C CYS A 231 -4.21 -3.20 8.57
N MET A 232 -4.13 -3.46 7.27
CA MET A 232 -4.66 -2.56 6.24
C MET A 232 -6.17 -2.36 6.37
N MET A 233 -6.91 -3.46 6.56
CA MET A 233 -8.35 -3.44 6.80
C MET A 233 -8.72 -2.60 8.03
N LEU A 234 -8.03 -2.82 9.15
CA LEU A 234 -8.25 -2.09 10.40
C LEU A 234 -7.84 -0.62 10.30
N HIS A 235 -6.81 -0.30 9.51
CA HIS A 235 -6.44 1.08 9.20
C HIS A 235 -7.59 1.81 8.51
N ASN A 236 -8.12 1.22 7.43
CA ASN A 236 -9.24 1.78 6.68
C ASN A 236 -10.50 1.89 7.55
N PHE A 237 -10.78 0.86 8.34
CA PHE A 237 -11.86 0.88 9.33
C PHE A 237 -11.71 2.07 10.29
N ALA A 238 -10.52 2.28 10.85
CA ALA A 238 -10.28 3.34 11.81
C ALA A 238 -10.47 4.74 11.19
N ILE A 239 -9.97 4.98 9.97
CA ILE A 239 -10.16 6.29 9.34
C ILE A 239 -11.65 6.54 9.02
N ARG A 240 -12.41 5.51 8.60
CA ARG A 240 -13.86 5.66 8.34
C ARG A 240 -14.64 6.07 9.60
N HIS A 241 -14.10 5.77 10.77
CA HIS A 241 -14.67 6.13 12.07
C HIS A 241 -14.01 7.38 12.67
N GLY A 242 -13.33 8.21 11.86
CA GLY A 242 -12.74 9.48 12.28
C GLY A 242 -11.44 9.36 13.07
N ASN A 243 -10.88 8.15 13.22
CA ASN A 243 -9.58 7.95 13.85
C ASN A 243 -8.46 8.13 12.81
N VAL A 244 -8.20 9.38 12.45
CA VAL A 244 -7.06 9.77 11.63
C VAL A 244 -5.80 9.73 12.50
N TYR A 245 -4.73 9.14 11.98
CA TYR A 245 -3.45 9.08 12.68
C TYR A 245 -2.56 10.19 12.12
N ASP A 246 -2.23 11.18 12.94
CA ASP A 246 -1.57 12.44 12.58
C ASP A 246 -0.06 12.43 12.77
N GLY A 247 0.56 11.25 12.96
CA GLY A 247 2.00 11.16 13.14
C GLY A 247 2.74 11.81 11.98
N ALA A 248 3.28 13.01 12.19
CA ALA A 248 4.21 13.67 11.28
C ALA A 248 5.42 12.74 11.08
N ASP A 249 5.97 12.63 9.88
CA ASP A 249 7.40 12.34 9.70
C ASP A 249 7.84 12.59 8.25
N ASP A 250 9.05 13.17 8.15
CA ASP A 250 9.88 13.28 6.97
C ASP A 250 10.37 11.90 6.53
N ILE A 251 9.99 11.49 5.33
CA ILE A 251 10.50 10.27 4.68
C ILE A 251 11.63 10.70 3.76
N PRO A 252 12.88 10.25 3.96
CA PRO A 252 13.96 10.51 3.03
C PRO A 252 13.62 9.89 1.65
N PRO A 253 13.84 10.61 0.54
CA PRO A 253 13.63 10.07 -0.80
C PRO A 253 14.42 8.77 -0.99
N GLN A 254 13.75 7.68 -1.32
CA GLN A 254 14.45 6.46 -1.71
C GLN A 254 14.89 6.58 -3.16
N LEU A 255 16.18 6.30 -3.42
CA LEU A 255 16.71 6.28 -4.78
C LEU A 255 15.99 5.20 -5.61
N PRO A 256 15.59 5.52 -6.85
CA PRO A 256 14.87 4.61 -7.72
C PRO A 256 15.69 3.35 -8.01
N PRO A 257 15.13 2.13 -7.86
CA PRO A 257 15.71 0.94 -8.45
C PRO A 257 15.60 0.99 -9.99
N GLN A 258 16.56 0.37 -10.67
CA GLN A 258 16.51 0.21 -12.12
C GLN A 258 15.37 -0.73 -12.53
N PRO A 259 14.63 -0.42 -13.61
CA PRO A 259 13.53 -1.26 -14.05
C PRO A 259 14.04 -2.64 -14.46
N PRO A 260 13.38 -3.74 -14.07
CA PRO A 260 13.71 -5.07 -14.57
C PRO A 260 13.48 -5.14 -16.09
N GLY A 261 14.37 -5.86 -16.79
CA GLY A 261 14.26 -6.08 -18.23
C GLY A 261 12.90 -6.64 -18.63
N VAL A 262 12.21 -5.94 -19.54
CA VAL A 262 10.90 -6.35 -20.05
C VAL A 262 11.10 -7.34 -21.19
N ALA A 263 10.27 -8.39 -21.24
CA ALA A 263 10.22 -9.29 -22.39
C ALA A 263 9.83 -8.48 -23.65
N ASP A 264 10.72 -8.48 -24.63
CA ASP A 264 10.64 -7.62 -25.79
C ASP A 264 9.72 -8.23 -26.86
N ASN A 265 8.42 -7.90 -26.80
CA ASN A 265 7.46 -8.29 -27.84
C ASN A 265 6.72 -7.05 -28.41
N PRO A 266 6.19 -7.14 -29.64
CA PRO A 266 5.56 -6.00 -30.33
C PRO A 266 4.40 -5.37 -29.56
N THR A 267 3.57 -6.17 -28.88
CA THR A 267 2.43 -5.70 -28.10
C THR A 267 2.88 -4.86 -26.89
N GLU A 268 3.92 -5.29 -26.19
CA GLU A 268 4.49 -4.57 -25.06
C GLU A 268 5.17 -3.25 -25.49
N ARG A 269 5.79 -3.22 -26.67
CA ARG A 269 6.32 -1.98 -27.27
C ARG A 269 5.19 -0.99 -27.55
N ALA A 270 4.09 -1.45 -28.14
CA ALA A 270 2.93 -0.60 -28.44
C ALA A 270 2.31 -0.02 -27.16
N ARG A 271 2.11 -0.85 -26.12
CA ARG A 271 1.61 -0.40 -24.81
C ARG A 271 2.52 0.62 -24.15
N THR A 272 3.83 0.37 -24.20
CA THR A 272 4.85 1.31 -23.68
C THR A 272 4.82 2.63 -24.44
N ALA A 273 4.68 2.60 -25.77
CA ALA A 273 4.58 3.80 -26.59
C ALA A 273 3.31 4.60 -26.27
N ALA A 274 2.17 3.92 -26.09
CA ALA A 274 0.90 4.56 -25.69
C ALA A 274 1.02 5.25 -24.32
N GLY A 275 1.59 4.58 -23.32
CA GLY A 275 1.84 5.17 -22.00
C GLY A 275 2.78 6.38 -22.05
N LYS A 276 3.85 6.32 -22.85
CA LYS A 276 4.74 7.47 -23.10
C LYS A 276 3.99 8.62 -23.77
N ALA A 277 3.13 8.34 -24.75
CA ALA A 277 2.33 9.36 -25.43
C ALA A 277 1.37 10.08 -24.47
N VAL A 278 0.74 9.36 -23.53
CA VAL A 278 -0.09 9.95 -22.47
C VAL A 278 0.74 10.86 -21.56
N ARG A 279 1.90 10.38 -21.09
CA ARG A 279 2.80 11.20 -20.26
C ARG A 279 3.25 12.47 -20.98
N ASP A 280 3.70 12.33 -22.23
CA ASP A 280 4.21 13.45 -23.02
C ASP A 280 3.09 14.44 -23.34
N ARG A 281 1.85 13.98 -23.52
CA ARG A 281 0.67 14.85 -23.64
C ARG A 281 0.45 15.67 -22.36
N ILE A 282 0.47 15.04 -21.18
CA ILE A 282 0.34 15.74 -19.89
C ILE A 282 1.43 16.81 -19.73
N VAL A 283 2.68 16.47 -20.06
CA VAL A 283 3.79 17.43 -20.01
C VAL A 283 3.53 18.62 -20.94
N ARG A 284 3.09 18.37 -22.18
CA ARG A 284 2.82 19.43 -23.16
C ARG A 284 1.64 20.32 -22.77
N GLU A 285 0.59 19.76 -22.19
CA GLU A 285 -0.65 20.49 -21.88
C GLU A 285 -0.57 21.22 -20.54
N TYR A 286 -0.03 20.59 -19.50
CA TYR A 286 -0.11 21.10 -18.12
C TYR A 286 1.20 21.72 -17.64
N PHE A 287 2.35 21.13 -17.98
CA PHE A 287 3.66 21.59 -17.49
C PHE A 287 4.34 22.59 -18.43
N ARG A 288 3.94 22.66 -19.70
CA ARG A 288 4.41 23.70 -20.61
C ARG A 288 3.80 25.08 -20.29
N VAL A 289 2.52 25.10 -19.91
CA VAL A 289 1.75 26.33 -19.62
C VAL A 289 2.04 26.86 -18.20
N TRP A 290 2.41 25.98 -17.27
CA TRP A 290 2.76 26.34 -15.89
C TRP A 290 3.86 27.41 -15.79
N LYS A 291 4.81 27.41 -16.74
CA LYS A 291 5.85 28.42 -16.88
C LYS A 291 5.33 29.80 -17.32
N LEU A 292 4.24 29.85 -18.09
CA LEU A 292 3.64 31.10 -18.58
C LEU A 292 2.77 31.79 -17.53
N ALA A 293 2.21 31.03 -16.58
CA ALA A 293 1.31 31.56 -15.55
C ALA A 293 2.02 32.14 -14.31
N GLY A 294 3.36 32.15 -14.25
CA GLY A 294 4.11 32.82 -13.18
C GLY A 294 3.92 32.25 -11.77
N LYS A 295 3.27 31.09 -11.60
CA LYS A 295 3.12 30.44 -10.29
C LYS A 295 4.47 29.85 -9.87
N SER A 296 5.17 30.51 -8.95
CA SER A 296 6.37 29.95 -8.34
C SER A 296 6.01 28.75 -7.48
N SER A 297 6.99 27.86 -7.32
CA SER A 297 6.98 26.65 -6.49
C SER A 297 6.62 26.86 -5.02
N THR A 298 6.49 28.11 -4.57
CA THR A 298 6.22 28.53 -3.19
C THR A 298 4.74 28.78 -2.86
N THR A 299 3.80 28.63 -3.81
CA THR A 299 2.41 29.12 -3.63
C THR A 299 1.37 28.07 -3.22
N PHE A 300 1.76 26.82 -2.93
CA PHE A 300 0.85 25.86 -2.31
C PHE A 300 1.09 25.92 -0.79
N SER A 301 0.18 26.54 -0.04
CA SER A 301 0.30 26.59 1.41
C SER A 301 0.24 25.16 1.95
N ALA A 302 1.29 24.76 2.67
CA ALA A 302 1.41 23.43 3.27
C ALA A 302 0.22 23.11 4.20
N THR A 303 -0.43 24.14 4.73
CA THR A 303 -1.49 24.04 5.73
C THR A 303 -2.83 23.49 5.20
N MET A 304 -3.24 23.77 3.96
CA MET A 304 -4.47 23.17 3.40
C MET A 304 -4.24 21.76 2.83
N ALA A 305 -3.02 21.47 2.38
CA ALA A 305 -2.65 20.15 1.87
C ALA A 305 -2.65 19.09 2.98
N ASP A 306 -2.28 19.46 4.21
CA ASP A 306 -2.21 18.52 5.34
C ASP A 306 -3.62 18.15 5.87
N GLU A 307 -4.61 19.05 5.82
CA GLU A 307 -5.99 18.74 6.22
C GLU A 307 -6.74 17.86 5.19
N LEU A 308 -6.48 18.05 3.89
CA LEU A 308 -7.08 17.25 2.81
C LEU A 308 -6.38 15.90 2.56
N ALA A 309 -5.06 15.81 2.82
CA ALA A 309 -4.27 14.59 2.62
C ALA A 309 -4.50 13.52 3.71
N ASN A 310 -4.85 13.93 4.93
CA ASN A 310 -4.75 13.04 6.09
C ASN A 310 -5.92 12.05 6.25
N GLY A 311 -7.08 12.33 5.68
CA GLY A 311 -8.28 11.49 5.81
C GLY A 311 -8.55 10.59 4.60
N SER A 312 -9.06 11.18 3.51
CA SER A 312 -9.60 10.38 2.39
C SER A 312 -8.54 9.86 1.42
N VAL A 313 -7.46 10.63 1.20
CA VAL A 313 -6.43 10.24 0.23
C VAL A 313 -5.62 9.05 0.78
N MET A 314 -5.34 9.03 2.09
CA MET A 314 -4.72 7.88 2.76
C MET A 314 -5.65 6.63 2.78
N GLN A 315 -6.95 6.80 3.02
CA GLN A 315 -7.93 5.69 2.99
C GLN A 315 -7.91 4.93 1.66
N GLU A 316 -7.83 5.65 0.55
CA GLU A 316 -8.04 5.09 -0.79
C GLU A 316 -6.73 4.61 -1.42
N THR A 317 -5.59 5.16 -1.00
CA THR A 317 -4.26 4.69 -1.44
C THR A 317 -3.92 3.31 -0.86
N ILE A 318 -4.32 3.00 0.39
CA ILE A 318 -4.26 1.62 0.92
C ILE A 318 -5.28 0.72 0.22
N SER A 319 -6.41 1.28 -0.23
CA SER A 319 -7.44 0.55 -0.96
C SER A 319 -6.98 0.05 -2.34
N LEU A 320 -6.02 0.76 -2.97
CA LEU A 320 -5.32 0.30 -4.19
C LEU A 320 -4.26 -0.78 -3.92
N THR A 321 -3.86 -0.95 -2.66
CA THR A 321 -2.77 -1.84 -2.24
C THR A 321 -3.28 -3.22 -1.81
N GLN A 322 -4.55 -3.59 -2.00
CA GLN A 322 -4.94 -5.00 -1.87
C GLN A 322 -6.22 -5.38 -2.63
N GLN A 323 -6.05 -5.80 -3.86
CA GLN A 323 -6.91 -6.78 -4.53
C GLN A 323 -5.92 -7.61 -5.35
N ILE A 324 -5.59 -8.86 -4.98
CA ILE A 324 -6.41 -10.04 -5.31
C ILE A 324 -6.21 -11.16 -4.30
N TYR A 325 -7.30 -11.60 -3.71
CA TYR A 325 -7.49 -13.00 -3.38
C TYR A 325 -8.84 -13.42 -3.97
N GLU A 326 -8.82 -13.71 -5.27
CA GLU A 326 -9.40 -14.89 -5.94
C GLU A 326 -8.92 -14.93 -7.39
#